data_AF-A0A9E0NAT2-F1
#
_entry.id   AF-A0A9E0NAT2-F1
#
_cell.length_a   1.000
_cell.length_b   1.000
_cell.length_c   1.000
_cell.angle_alpha   90.00
_cell.angle_beta   90.00
_cell.angle_gamma   90.00
#
_symmetry.space_group_name_H-M   'P 1'
#
loop_
_entity.id
_entity.type
_entity.pdbx_description
1 polymer ?
#
loop_
_entity_poly.entity_id
_entity_poly.type
_entity_poly.pdbx_seq_one_letter_code
_entity_poly.pdbx_strand_id
1 'polypeptide(L)'
;VMIGFMFAGKDVARLIELEYQFTAHFLGADVRYSGRPMRAAHAGVAVFGGHFERRQELLRRSLAAHTVDAEVSATWLGHNEALRGQVTADRGSECGETSMAEAATAAAGPDRPIRLGRRRGSGASG
;
A
#
# COMPACT_ATOMS: atom_id res chain seq x y z
N VAL A 1 0.39 -5.46 -11.31
CA VAL A 1 -0.53 -4.38 -10.89
C VAL A 1 -0.29 -3.14 -11.76
N MET A 2 -1.35 -2.42 -12.15
CA MET A 2 -1.27 -1.15 -12.89
C MET A 2 -1.24 0.02 -11.89
N ILE A 3 -0.35 0.99 -12.04
CA ILE A 3 -0.28 2.18 -11.14
C ILE A 3 -0.50 3.51 -11.86
N GLY A 4 -0.59 3.51 -13.20
CA GLY A 4 -0.72 4.74 -13.99
C GLY A 4 -1.93 5.60 -13.63
N PHE A 5 -3.03 4.98 -13.20
CA PHE A 5 -4.24 5.70 -12.78
C PHE A 5 -4.03 6.63 -11.58
N MET A 6 -3.05 6.36 -10.72
CA MET A 6 -2.73 7.20 -9.55
C MET A 6 -2.22 8.60 -9.95
N PHE A 7 -1.76 8.73 -11.19
CA PHE A 7 -1.24 9.97 -11.76
C PHE A 7 -2.28 10.71 -12.61
N ALA A 8 -3.49 10.17 -12.78
CA ALA A 8 -4.54 10.82 -13.55
C ALA A 8 -4.91 12.18 -12.95
N GLY A 9 -4.93 13.22 -13.79
CA GLY A 9 -5.21 14.59 -13.37
C GLY A 9 -4.13 15.26 -12.52
N LYS A 10 -2.95 14.63 -12.36
CA LYS A 10 -1.79 15.25 -11.70
C LYS A 10 -0.93 16.00 -12.70
N ASP A 11 -0.25 17.03 -12.22
CA ASP A 11 0.82 17.69 -12.97
C ASP A 11 2.06 16.78 -13.01
N VAL A 12 2.21 16.06 -14.12
CA VAL A 12 3.29 15.08 -14.31
C VAL A 12 4.66 15.77 -14.34
N ALA A 13 4.76 16.96 -14.94
CA ALA A 13 6.02 17.70 -15.01
C ALA A 13 6.48 18.09 -13.60
N ARG A 14 5.56 18.58 -12.76
CA ARG A 14 5.86 18.88 -11.37
C ARG A 14 6.27 17.65 -10.56
N LEU A 15 5.65 16.50 -10.81
CA LEU A 15 6.00 15.25 -10.14
C LEU A 15 7.40 14.76 -10.53
N ILE A 16 7.76 14.83 -11.81
CA ILE A 16 9.11 14.50 -12.30
C ILE A 16 10.15 15.41 -11.62
N GLU A 17 9.87 16.72 -11.55
CA GLU A 17 10.76 17.67 -10.88
C GLU A 17 10.94 17.34 -9.39
N LEU A 18 9.86 16.98 -8.69
CA LEU A 18 9.94 16.60 -7.28
C LEU A 18 10.74 15.30 -7.07
N GLU A 19 10.54 14.31 -7.93
CA GLU A 19 11.28 13.05 -7.89
C GLU A 19 12.78 13.26 -8.16
N TYR A 20 13.10 14.13 -9.13
CA TYR A 20 14.47 14.55 -9.41
C TYR A 20 15.11 15.21 -8.20
N GLN A 21 14.48 16.25 -7.63
CA GLN A 21 15.00 16.95 -6.46
C GLN A 21 15.19 16.00 -5.27
N PHE A 22 14.22 15.12 -5.03
CA PHE A 22 14.27 14.16 -3.94
C PHE A 22 15.46 13.21 -4.07
N THR A 23 15.63 12.64 -5.26
CA THR A 23 16.72 11.70 -5.54
C THR A 23 18.08 12.39 -5.58
N ALA A 24 18.19 13.53 -6.25
CA ALA A 24 19.43 14.28 -6.36
C ALA A 24 19.94 14.71 -4.98
N HIS A 25 19.04 15.22 -4.13
CA HIS A 25 19.36 15.54 -2.74
C HIS A 25 19.86 14.31 -1.97
N PHE A 26 19.16 13.19 -2.07
CA PHE A 26 19.56 11.93 -1.42
C PHE A 26 20.93 11.44 -1.89
N LEU A 27 21.24 11.55 -3.18
CA LEU A 27 22.53 11.14 -3.76
C LEU A 27 23.66 12.16 -3.51
N GLY A 28 23.40 13.25 -2.78
CA GLY A 28 24.42 14.21 -2.37
C GLY A 28 24.68 15.36 -3.36
N ALA A 29 23.81 15.56 -4.36
CA ALA A 29 23.88 16.74 -5.20
C ALA A 29 23.46 18.00 -4.42
N ASP A 30 23.96 19.17 -4.82
CA ASP A 30 23.53 20.47 -4.31
C ASP A 30 22.17 20.89 -4.91
N VAL A 31 21.16 20.06 -4.64
CA VAL A 31 19.77 20.26 -5.07
C VAL A 31 18.88 20.20 -3.83
N ARG A 32 18.07 21.23 -3.63
CA ARG A 32 17.13 21.30 -2.51
C ARG A 32 15.81 20.62 -2.87
N TYR A 33 15.39 19.67 -2.05
CA TYR A 33 14.04 19.13 -2.12
C TYR A 33 13.01 20.15 -1.60
N SER A 34 12.06 20.52 -2.47
CA SER A 34 10.98 21.48 -2.18
C SER A 34 9.61 20.83 -1.91
N GLY A 35 9.54 19.50 -1.96
CA GLY A 35 8.29 18.77 -1.82
C GLY A 35 7.82 18.60 -0.39
N ARG A 36 6.62 18.03 -0.26
CA ARG A 36 6.05 17.65 1.05
C ARG A 36 6.82 16.45 1.61
N PRO A 37 6.92 16.29 2.94
CA PRO A 37 7.44 15.06 3.53
C PRO A 37 6.72 13.82 3.00
N MET A 38 7.45 12.70 2.84
CA MET A 38 6.98 11.52 2.11
C MET A 38 5.61 11.01 2.59
N ARG A 39 5.41 10.91 3.91
CA ARG A 39 4.11 10.57 4.52
C ARG A 39 3.00 11.54 4.13
N ALA A 40 3.26 12.85 4.20
CA ALA A 40 2.27 13.85 3.88
C ALA A 40 1.92 13.85 2.38
N ALA A 41 2.92 13.66 1.51
CA ALA A 41 2.73 13.57 0.06
C ALA A 41 1.78 12.42 -0.33
N HIS A 42 1.85 11.29 0.38
CA HIS A 42 1.10 10.07 0.05
C HIS A 42 -0.17 9.85 0.90
N ALA A 43 -0.39 10.63 1.96
CA ALA A 43 -1.52 10.45 2.89
C ALA A 43 -2.91 10.44 2.23
N GLY A 44 -3.07 11.10 1.07
CA GLY A 44 -4.33 11.15 0.33
C GLY A 44 -4.46 10.11 -0.80
N VAL A 45 -3.51 9.18 -0.92
CA VAL A 45 -3.46 8.18 -2.00
C VAL A 45 -3.45 6.79 -1.40
N ALA A 46 -4.36 5.93 -1.85
CA ALA A 46 -4.43 4.54 -1.42
C ALA A 46 -3.31 3.69 -2.06
N VAL A 47 -2.11 3.75 -1.46
CA VAL A 47 -0.95 2.96 -1.89
C VAL A 47 -0.85 1.69 -1.04
N PHE A 48 -1.21 0.56 -1.65
CA PHE A 48 -1.07 -0.79 -1.07
C PHE A 48 0.31 -1.38 -1.41
N GLY A 49 0.68 -2.46 -0.73
CA GLY A 49 1.99 -3.14 -0.93
C GLY A 49 2.30 -3.43 -2.39
N GLY A 50 1.34 -4.00 -3.14
CA GLY A 50 1.52 -4.32 -4.56
C GLY A 50 1.69 -3.09 -5.48
N HIS A 51 1.16 -1.92 -5.09
CA HIS A 51 1.40 -0.67 -5.83
C HIS A 51 2.84 -0.18 -5.64
N PHE A 52 3.32 -0.25 -4.41
CA PHE A 52 4.68 0.12 -4.05
C PHE A 52 5.71 -0.79 -4.74
N GLU A 53 5.52 -2.11 -4.68
CA GLU A 53 6.36 -3.09 -5.36
C GLU A 53 6.39 -2.89 -6.88
N ARG A 54 5.24 -2.55 -7.47
CA ARG A 54 5.20 -2.23 -8.89
C ARG A 54 6.08 -1.02 -9.23
N ARG A 55 6.06 0.03 -8.40
CA ARG A 55 6.92 1.21 -8.58
C ARG A 55 8.40 0.86 -8.39
N GLN A 56 8.75 0.04 -7.40
CA GLN A 56 10.12 -0.47 -7.21
C GLN A 56 10.62 -1.24 -8.43
N GLU A 57 9.78 -2.10 -9.02
CA GLU A 57 10.12 -2.85 -10.23
C GLU A 57 10.30 -1.95 -11.45
N LEU A 58 9.46 -0.92 -11.61
CA LEU A 58 9.64 0.07 -12.67
C LEU A 58 10.97 0.83 -12.51
N LEU A 59 11.30 1.25 -11.29
CA LEU A 59 12.59 1.88 -11.00
C LEU A 59 13.75 0.95 -11.36
N ARG A 60 13.73 -0.31 -10.91
CA ARG A 60 14.77 -1.31 -11.21
C ARG A 60 14.99 -1.46 -12.73
N ARG A 61 13.91 -1.56 -13.51
CA ARG A 61 13.98 -1.66 -14.97
C ARG A 61 14.57 -0.40 -15.60
N SER A 62 14.15 0.78 -15.14
CA SER A 62 14.69 2.05 -15.63
C SER A 62 16.18 2.16 -15.34
N LEU A 63 16.64 1.85 -14.13
CA LEU A 63 18.06 1.87 -13.76
C LEU A 63 18.88 0.93 -14.65
N ALA A 64 18.38 -0.29 -14.87
CA ALA A 64 19.03 -1.26 -15.75
C ALA A 64 19.08 -0.77 -17.21
N ALA A 65 17.99 -0.19 -17.72
CA ALA A 65 17.92 0.32 -19.10
C ALA A 65 18.87 1.53 -19.33
N HIS A 66 19.19 2.27 -18.28
CA HIS A 66 20.13 3.40 -18.31
C HIS A 66 21.54 3.02 -17.85
N THR A 67 21.81 1.74 -17.63
CA THR A 67 23.15 1.23 -17.26
C THR A 67 23.72 1.94 -16.02
N VAL A 68 22.85 2.28 -15.06
CA VAL A 68 23.28 2.90 -13.80
C VAL A 68 24.14 1.93 -13.02
N ASP A 69 25.20 2.46 -12.39
CA ASP A 69 26.10 1.67 -11.56
C ASP A 69 25.34 0.82 -10.52
N ALA A 70 25.88 -0.37 -10.24
CA ALA A 70 25.21 -1.36 -9.39
C ALA A 70 25.09 -0.89 -7.94
N GLU A 71 26.11 -0.22 -7.41
CA GLU A 71 26.11 0.31 -6.04
C GLU A 71 25.14 1.47 -5.90
N VAL A 72 25.13 2.38 -6.88
CA VAL A 72 24.16 3.49 -6.94
C VAL A 72 22.73 2.95 -7.04
N SER A 73 22.51 1.94 -7.89
CA SER A 73 21.20 1.31 -8.05
C SER A 73 20.70 0.66 -6.77
N ALA A 74 21.57 -0.11 -6.09
CA ALA A 74 21.24 -0.76 -4.81
C ALA A 74 20.94 0.28 -3.72
N THR A 75 21.73 1.35 -3.66
CA THR A 75 21.56 2.46 -2.71
C THR A 75 20.22 3.17 -2.90
N TRP A 76 19.87 3.51 -4.15
CA TRP A 76 18.61 4.20 -4.44
C TRP A 76 17.38 3.30 -4.23
N LEU A 77 17.45 2.03 -4.63
CA LEU A 77 16.37 1.06 -4.38
C LEU A 77 16.16 0.82 -2.87
N GLY A 78 17.25 0.68 -2.11
CA GLY A 78 17.21 0.51 -0.66
C GLY A 78 16.64 1.74 0.05
N HIS A 79 16.99 2.95 -0.40
CA HIS A 79 16.40 4.18 0.11
C HIS A 79 14.88 4.23 -0.10
N ASN A 80 14.40 3.87 -1.30
CA ASN A 80 12.96 3.79 -1.56
C ASN A 80 12.29 2.75 -0.65
N GLU A 81 12.88 1.56 -0.49
CA GLU A 81 12.34 0.50 0.36
C GLU A 81 12.18 0.95 1.82
N ALA A 82 13.17 1.67 2.36
CA ALA A 82 13.12 2.24 3.71
C ALA A 82 11.95 3.22 3.91
N LEU A 83 11.42 3.82 2.83
CA LEU A 83 10.27 4.72 2.86
C LEU A 83 8.92 3.99 2.79
N ARG A 84 8.88 2.66 2.61
CA ARG A 84 7.64 1.89 2.48
C ARG A 84 6.63 2.23 3.58
N GLY A 85 7.07 2.24 4.84
CA GLY A 85 6.20 2.53 6.00
C GLY A 85 5.70 3.98 6.09
N GLN A 86 6.19 4.88 5.23
CA GLN A 86 5.67 6.25 5.09
C GLN A 86 4.73 6.40 3.88
N VAL A 87 4.90 5.56 2.86
CA VAL A 87 4.15 5.64 1.60
C VAL A 87 2.92 4.72 1.62
N THR A 88 3.03 3.58 2.29
CA THR A 88 2.00 2.54 2.32
C THR A 88 1.42 2.39 3.73
N ALA A 89 0.15 1.97 3.79
CA ALA A 89 -0.48 1.53 5.03
C ALA A 89 -0.07 0.08 5.39
N ASP A 90 0.28 -0.73 4.39
CA ASP A 90 0.76 -2.10 4.56
C ASP A 90 2.28 -2.12 4.79
N ARG A 91 2.73 -2.52 5.97
CA ARG A 91 4.17 -2.67 6.26
C ARG A 91 4.86 -3.86 5.56
N GLY A 92 4.28 -4.36 4.47
CA GLY A 92 4.73 -5.55 3.76
C GLY A 92 3.63 -6.61 3.82
N SER A 93 3.36 -7.25 2.68
CA SER A 93 2.52 -8.45 2.63
C SER A 93 3.20 -9.56 3.40
N GLU A 94 3.02 -9.59 4.72
CA GLU A 94 3.01 -10.84 5.44
C GLU A 94 1.71 -11.54 5.01
N CYS A 95 1.79 -12.40 3.99
CA CYS A 95 0.90 -13.55 3.95
C CYS A 95 1.27 -14.41 5.17
N GLY A 96 0.78 -14.02 6.35
CA GLY A 96 0.72 -14.93 7.47
C GLY A 96 -0.20 -16.07 7.07
N GLU A 97 0.32 -17.29 6.99
CA GLU A 97 -0.48 -18.52 6.87
C GLU A 97 -1.50 -18.66 8.02
N THR A 98 -1.51 -17.75 8.99
CA THR A 98 -2.34 -17.75 10.19
C THR A 98 -3.74 -17.15 10.03
N SER A 99 -4.10 -16.52 8.90
CA SER A 99 -5.44 -15.88 8.80
C SER A 99 -6.61 -16.82 8.47
N MET A 100 -6.36 -18.08 8.07
CA MET A 100 -7.44 -19.03 7.71
C MET A 100 -7.69 -20.12 8.76
N ALA A 101 -6.71 -20.45 9.59
CA ALA A 101 -6.84 -21.48 10.63
C ALA A 101 -7.59 -20.98 11.88
N GLU A 102 -7.44 -19.70 12.26
CA GLU A 102 -8.17 -19.12 13.40
C GLU A 102 -9.66 -18.91 13.10
N ALA A 103 -10.01 -18.56 11.86
CA ALA A 103 -11.40 -18.40 11.45
C ALA A 103 -12.18 -19.73 11.41
N ALA A 104 -11.51 -20.85 11.10
CA ALA A 104 -12.14 -22.18 11.10
C ALA A 104 -12.32 -22.76 12.51
N THR A 105 -11.47 -22.37 13.47
CA THR A 105 -11.56 -22.85 14.87
C THR A 105 -12.70 -22.18 15.64
N ALA A 106 -13.10 -20.96 15.27
CA ALA A 106 -14.22 -20.26 15.89
C ALA A 106 -15.62 -20.73 15.43
N ALA A 107 -15.71 -21.50 14.34
CA ALA A 107 -16.98 -21.93 13.75
C ALA A 107 -17.46 -23.33 14.20
N ALA A 108 -16.71 -24.03 15.06
CA ALA A 108 -17.00 -25.41 15.45
C ALA A 108 -17.41 -25.57 16.93
N GLY A 109 -18.65 -25.19 17.24
CA GLY A 109 -19.52 -25.81 18.26
C GLY A 109 -19.57 -25.20 19.68
N PRO A 110 -20.58 -25.55 20.52
CA PRO A 110 -21.66 -26.52 20.29
C PRO A 110 -23.09 -25.93 20.37
N ASP A 111 -23.93 -26.45 19.48
CA ASP A 111 -25.34 -26.80 19.65
C ASP A 111 -26.15 -26.10 20.78
N ARG A 112 -27.00 -25.13 20.39
CA ARG A 112 -28.17 -24.72 21.19
C ARG A 112 -29.40 -24.73 20.29
N PRO A 113 -30.42 -25.56 20.60
CA PRO A 113 -31.64 -25.58 19.79
C PRO A 113 -32.39 -24.26 19.91
N ILE A 114 -32.69 -23.65 18.75
CA ILE A 114 -33.52 -22.46 18.61
C ILE A 114 -34.95 -22.79 19.08
N ARG A 115 -35.43 -22.11 20.13
CA ARG A 115 -36.85 -22.18 20.52
C ARG A 115 -37.68 -21.32 19.57
N LEU A 116 -38.35 -21.97 18.63
CA LEU A 116 -39.34 -21.32 17.77
C LEU A 116 -40.60 -21.01 18.61
N GLY A 117 -40.79 -19.73 18.95
CA GLY A 117 -41.98 -19.25 19.66
C GLY A 117 -43.23 -19.40 18.80
N ARG A 118 -44.18 -20.22 19.28
CA ARG A 118 -45.49 -20.41 18.67
C ARG A 118 -46.32 -19.13 18.86
N ARG A 119 -46.50 -18.30 17.82
CA ARG A 119 -47.53 -17.26 17.81
C ARG A 119 -48.90 -17.94 17.80
N ARG A 120 -49.63 -17.88 18.91
CA ARG A 120 -51.08 -18.13 18.93
C ARG A 120 -51.77 -16.83 18.53
N GLY A 121 -52.49 -16.87 17.41
CA GLY A 121 -53.57 -15.94 17.14
C GLY A 121 -54.85 -16.42 17.82
N SER A 122 -55.58 -15.48 18.42
CA SER A 122 -57.03 -15.45 18.70
C SER A 122 -57.24 -14.11 19.41
N GLY A 123 -58.10 -13.19 19.01
CA GLY A 123 -59.45 -13.37 18.51
C GLY A 123 -60.43 -12.84 19.58
N ALA A 124 -60.84 -11.59 19.41
CA ALA A 124 -62.14 -10.96 19.71
C ALA A 124 -62.91 -11.16 21.04
N SER A 125 -63.45 -10.02 21.49
CA SER A 125 -64.78 -9.77 22.09
C SER A 125 -65.01 -9.92 23.60
N GLY A 126 -65.61 -8.87 24.16
CA GLY A 126 -66.10 -8.73 25.52
C GLY A 126 -66.29 -7.26 25.87
#